data_AF-A0A151SFC8-F1
#
_entry.id   AF-A0A151SFC8-F1
#
_cell.length_a   1.000
_cell.length_b   1.000
_cell.length_c   1.000
_cell.angle_alpha   90.00
_cell.angle_beta   90.00
_cell.angle_gamma   90.00
#
_symmetry.space_group_name_H-M   'P 1'
#
loop_
_entity.id
_entity.type
_entity.pdbx_description
1 polymer ?
#
loop_
_entity_poly.entity_id
_entity_poly.type
_entity_poly.pdbx_seq_one_letter_code
_entity_poly.pdbx_strand_id
1 'polypeptide(L)'
;MVCSRLDIAYVVGVVSRFLSNIRKRHWEAVKWILRYLRGTTKRCLFFGNGDLKLIGYSDANMVGDVDSRKSASRYLITFAGGAIS
;
A
#
# COMPACT_ATOMS: atom_id res chain seq x y z
N MET A 1 -3.85 6.21 -6.17
CA MET A 1 -3.59 4.76 -6.02
C MET A 1 -4.27 4.31 -4.75
N VAL A 2 -5.35 3.56 -4.85
CA VAL A 2 -6.07 2.99 -3.70
C VAL A 2 -5.54 1.58 -3.49
N CYS A 3 -5.05 1.27 -2.29
CA CYS A 3 -4.46 -0.03 -1.97
C CYS A 3 -4.52 -0.30 -0.47
N SER A 4 -4.88 -1.52 -0.07
CA SER A 4 -4.99 -1.94 1.32
C SER A 4 -3.62 -2.01 1.99
N ARG A 5 -2.56 -1.98 1.17
CA ARG A 5 -1.16 -2.12 1.54
C ARG A 5 -0.36 -0.93 1.04
N LEU A 6 -0.62 0.21 1.67
CA LEU A 6 0.04 1.48 1.38
C LEU A 6 1.57 1.41 1.48
N ASP A 7 2.09 0.54 2.34
CA ASP A 7 3.52 0.22 2.45
C ASP A 7 4.09 -0.30 1.12
N ILE A 8 3.43 -1.28 0.50
CA ILE A 8 3.85 -1.83 -0.79
C ILE A 8 3.57 -0.84 -1.92
N ALA A 9 2.37 -0.25 -1.94
CA ALA A 9 1.97 0.67 -3.00
C ALA A 9 2.93 1.87 -3.10
N TYR A 10 3.38 2.39 -1.95
CA TYR A 10 4.37 3.45 -1.90
C TYR A 10 5.72 2.99 -2.45
N VAL A 11 6.27 1.88 -1.93
CA VAL A 11 7.59 1.39 -2.35
C VAL A 11 7.60 1.04 -3.85
N VAL A 12 6.55 0.40 -4.36
CA VAL A 12 6.39 0.12 -5.80
C VAL A 12 6.31 1.43 -6.60
N GLY A 13 5.58 2.44 -6.11
CA GLY A 13 5.47 3.75 -6.73
C GLY A 13 6.79 4.55 -6.75
N VAL A 14 7.67 4.34 -5.77
CA VAL A 14 9.01 4.93 -5.77
C VAL A 14 9.91 4.22 -6.77
N VAL A 15 9.92 2.88 -6.76
CA VAL A 15 10.77 2.08 -7.65
C VAL A 15 10.36 2.23 -9.12
N SER A 16 9.06 2.41 -9.40
CA SER A 16 8.56 2.59 -10.76
C SER A 16 9.12 3.83 -11.47
N ARG A 17 9.52 4.87 -10.73
CA ARG A 17 10.19 6.07 -11.27
C ARG A 17 11.52 5.76 -11.95
N PHE A 18 12.16 4.65 -11.58
CA PHE A 18 13.47 4.25 -12.08
C PHE A 18 13.41 3.06 -13.06
N LEU A 19 12.22 2.66 -13.52
CA LEU A 19 12.05 1.56 -14.47
C LEU A 19 12.83 1.77 -15.79
N SER A 20 12.99 3.02 -16.23
CA SER A 20 13.76 3.35 -17.43
C SER A 20 15.27 3.18 -17.25
N ASN A 21 15.79 3.23 -16.02
CA ASN A 21 17.20 3.03 -15.71
C ASN A 21 17.39 2.43 -14.31
N ILE A 22 17.23 1.11 -14.21
CA ILE A 22 17.32 0.36 -12.95
C ILE A 22 18.80 0.13 -12.61
N ARG A 23 19.29 0.83 -11.59
CA ARG A 23 20.60 0.59 -10.98
C ARG A 23 20.54 -0.60 -9.99
N LYS A 24 21.71 -1.17 -9.64
CA LYS A 24 21.82 -2.33 -8.72
C LYS A 24 20.99 -2.17 -7.43
N ARG A 25 21.01 -1.00 -6.80
CA ARG A 25 20.24 -0.71 -5.57
C ARG A 25 18.73 -0.78 -5.78
N HIS A 26 18.21 -0.31 -6.92
CA HIS A 26 16.79 -0.42 -7.25
C HIS A 26 16.39 -1.89 -7.48
N TRP A 27 17.29 -2.69 -8.08
CA TRP A 27 17.04 -4.12 -8.30
C TRP A 27 16.96 -4.93 -7.00
N GLU A 28 17.75 -4.58 -6.00
CA GLU A 28 17.64 -5.17 -4.65
C GLU A 28 16.29 -4.86 -4.00
N ALA A 29 15.80 -3.63 -4.14
CA ALA A 29 14.47 -3.25 -3.66
C ALA A 29 13.36 -4.05 -4.37
N VAL A 30 13.42 -4.20 -5.69
CA VAL A 30 12.47 -5.04 -6.46
C VAL A 30 12.47 -6.48 -5.95
N LYS A 31 13.64 -7.10 -5.78
CA LYS A 31 13.75 -8.46 -5.24
C LYS A 31 13.14 -8.58 -3.86
N TRP A 32 13.33 -7.56 -3.01
CA TRP A 32 12.76 -7.53 -1.67
C TRP A 32 11.22 -7.48 -1.73
N ILE A 33 10.64 -6.62 -2.57
CA ILE A 33 9.18 -6.56 -2.80
C ILE A 33 8.65 -7.92 -3.23
N LEU A 34 9.29 -8.59 -4.20
CA LEU A 34 8.86 -9.90 -4.68
C LEU A 34 8.97 -10.99 -3.60
N ARG A 35 10.04 -10.98 -2.80
CA ARG A 35 10.20 -11.90 -1.66
C ARG A 35 9.11 -11.68 -0.62
N TYR A 36 8.80 -10.43 -0.31
CA TYR A 36 7.73 -10.07 0.60
C TYR A 36 6.39 -10.62 0.08
N LEU A 37 6.04 -10.31 -1.18
CA LEU A 37 4.79 -10.75 -1.79
C LEU A 37 4.66 -12.28 -1.74
N ARG A 38 5.71 -13.00 -2.12
CA ARG A 38 5.77 -14.47 -2.05
C ARG A 38 5.55 -14.98 -0.63
N GLY A 39 6.18 -14.36 0.38
CA GLY A 39 6.04 -14.74 1.79
C GLY A 39 4.65 -14.47 2.36
N THR A 40 3.90 -13.52 1.79
CA THR A 40 2.55 -13.16 2.24
C THR A 40 1.42 -13.79 1.43
N THR A 41 1.73 -14.65 0.45
CA THR A 41 0.72 -15.34 -0.39
C THR A 41 -0.32 -16.12 0.40
N LYS A 42 0.05 -16.67 1.56
CA LYS A 42 -0.85 -17.43 2.45
C LYS A 42 -1.60 -16.57 3.48
N ARG A 43 -1.35 -15.26 3.51
CA ARG A 43 -2.08 -14.36 4.40
C ARG A 43 -3.35 -13.91 3.70
N CYS A 44 -4.49 -14.18 4.31
CA CYS A 44 -5.80 -13.74 3.85
C CYS A 44 -6.37 -12.71 4.82
N LEU A 45 -7.29 -11.88 4.34
CA LEU A 45 -8.12 -11.05 5.20
C LEU A 45 -9.13 -11.97 5.92
N PHE A 46 -9.16 -11.89 7.25
CA PHE A 46 -10.21 -12.51 8.04
C PHE A 46 -11.25 -11.46 8.37
N PHE A 47 -12.47 -11.70 7.93
CA PHE A 47 -13.64 -10.95 8.34
C PHE A 47 -14.15 -11.56 9.65
N GLY A 48 -14.44 -10.72 10.65
CA GLY A 48 -15.04 -11.19 11.89
C GLY A 48 -16.55 -11.40 11.75
N ASN A 49 -17.18 -11.97 12.78
CA ASN A 49 -18.65 -12.09 12.86
C ASN A 49 -19.34 -10.78 13.31
N GLY A 50 -18.75 -9.62 12.98
CA GLY A 50 -19.33 -8.32 13.33
C GLY A 50 -20.49 -7.93 12.43
N ASP A 51 -21.18 -6.84 12.78
CA ASP A 51 -22.20 -6.23 11.92
C ASP A 51 -21.66 -6.05 10.48
N LEU A 52 -22.46 -6.43 9.48
CA LEU A 52 -22.17 -6.25 8.05
C LEU A 52 -22.30 -4.76 7.64
N LYS A 53 -21.67 -3.87 8.39
CA LYS A 53 -21.62 -2.43 8.14
C LYS A 53 -20.33 -2.09 7.41
N LEU A 54 -20.48 -1.27 6.38
CA LEU A 54 -19.38 -0.67 5.66
C LEU A 54 -19.00 0.64 6.37
N ILE A 55 -17.80 0.71 6.92
CA ILE A 55 -17.29 1.90 7.62
C ILE A 55 -16.07 2.41 6.85
N GLY A 56 -16.16 3.64 6.35
CA GLY A 56 -15.08 4.32 5.63
C GLY A 56 -14.41 5.39 6.47
N TYR A 57 -13.09 5.42 6.46
CA TYR A 57 -12.24 6.47 7.02
C TYR A 57 -11.49 7.16 5.88
N SER A 58 -11.36 8.49 5.95
CA SER A 58 -10.58 9.28 5.00
C SER A 58 -9.55 10.10 5.78
N ASP A 59 -8.31 10.07 5.33
CA ASP A 59 -7.20 10.88 5.84
C ASP A 59 -6.50 11.57 4.66
N ALA A 60 -6.02 12.79 4.89
CA ALA A 60 -5.27 13.54 3.90
C ALA A 60 -4.05 14.14 4.57
N ASN A 61 -2.87 13.73 4.14
CA ASN A 61 -1.62 14.26 4.66
C ASN A 61 -0.84 15.01 3.57
N MET A 62 -0.47 16.25 3.87
CA MET A 62 0.34 17.12 3.02
C MET A 62 1.82 17.16 3.44
N VAL A 63 2.19 16.55 4.58
CA VAL A 63 3.48 16.80 5.28
C VAL A 63 4.62 15.87 4.81
N GLY A 64 4.33 14.76 4.12
CA GLY A 64 5.31 13.68 3.92
C GLY A 64 6.20 13.73 2.68
N ASP A 65 6.01 14.69 1.76
CA ASP A 65 6.66 14.67 0.44
C ASP A 65 7.38 16.01 0.14
N VAL A 66 8.62 16.11 0.62
CA VAL A 66 9.48 17.30 0.44
C VAL A 66 9.83 17.53 -1.04
N ASP A 67 9.90 16.46 -1.84
CA ASP A 67 10.32 16.52 -3.24
C ASP A 67 9.19 16.85 -4.22
N SER A 68 7.99 16.26 -4.06
CA SER A 68 6.89 16.49 -5.02
C SER A 68 5.70 17.30 -4.52
N ARG A 69 5.65 17.72 -3.23
CA ARG A 69 4.53 18.46 -2.61
C ARG A 69 3.15 17.86 -2.93
N LYS A 70 3.08 16.55 -3.18
CA LYS A 70 1.83 15.87 -3.55
C LYS A 70 1.09 15.47 -2.29
N SER A 71 -0.14 15.94 -2.14
CA SER A 71 -1.05 15.47 -1.09
C SER A 71 -1.27 13.96 -1.24
N ALA A 72 -1.05 13.22 -0.17
CA ALA A 72 -1.43 11.82 -0.08
C ALA A 72 -2.80 11.73 0.58
N SER A 73 -3.84 11.42 -0.20
CA SER A 73 -5.14 11.01 0.35
C SER A 73 -5.15 9.50 0.58
N ARG A 74 -5.69 9.09 1.73
CA ARG A 74 -5.84 7.69 2.14
C ARG A 74 -7.29 7.45 2.48
N TYR A 75 -7.83 6.35 1.98
CA TYR A 75 -9.14 5.85 2.34
C TYR A 75 -8.94 4.46 2.95
N LEU A 76 -9.52 4.22 4.12
CA LEU A 76 -9.57 2.91 4.76
C LEU A 76 -11.03 2.52 4.87
N ILE A 77 -11.45 1.51 4.11
CA ILE A 77 -12.80 0.98 4.23
C ILE A 77 -12.70 -0.30 5.05
N THR A 78 -13.63 -0.50 5.97
CA THR A 78 -13.74 -1.72 6.78
C THR A 78 -15.11 -2.32 6.59
N PHE A 79 -15.17 -3.64 6.50
CA PHE A 79 -16.39 -4.43 6.38
C PHE A 79 -16.28 -5.62 7.33
N ALA A 80 -17.30 -5.86 8.15
CA ALA A 80 -17.28 -6.97 9.13
C ALA A 80 -16.00 -6.99 10.00
N GLY A 81 -15.48 -5.81 10.37
CA GLY A 81 -14.23 -5.65 11.14
C GLY A 81 -12.92 -5.87 10.36
N GLY A 82 -12.98 -6.30 9.09
CA GLY A 82 -11.82 -6.45 8.22
C GLY A 82 -11.61 -5.23 7.30
N ALA A 83 -10.37 -4.80 7.10
CA ALA A 83 -10.05 -3.74 6.14
C ALA A 83 -10.14 -4.23 4.69
N ILE A 84 -10.80 -3.46 3.83
CA ILE A 84 -10.95 -3.66 2.39
C ILE A 84 -10.58 -2.36 1.66
N SER A 85 -9.95 -2.44 0.50
CA SER A 85 -9.70 -1.27 -0.36
C SER A 85 -9.84 -1.60 -1.83
#